data_AF-A0A316NA59-F1
#
_entry.id   AF-A0A316NA59-F1
#
_cell.length_a   1.000
_cell.length_b   1.000
_cell.length_c   1.000
_cell.angle_alpha   90.00
_cell.angle_beta   90.00
_cell.angle_gamma   90.00
#
_symmetry.space_group_name_H-M   'P 1'
#
loop_
_entity.id
_entity.type
_entity.pdbx_description
1 polymer ?
#
loop_
_entity_poly.entity_id
_entity_poly.type
_entity_poly.pdbx_seq_one_letter_code
_entity_poly.pdbx_strand_id
1 'polypeptide(L)'
;MGEKKKMVDINKELQHLKQEVSDMKQLNKEIYGVTGFILAIIAICFSFVHVIPACICACVAFFLSLLGIHSYSKSKQFAFLGIVLGSISLIFSVSVVTIMVSNELTKEDLPSSETEYDQFKKLAYYAWDEQNGNSLLVLNEDGTYFWYQDRDNLEDNYTKGVYMLSSGVQDHNQQYVYKDDTFYYYELFLTKIQVIENRQDVTSITSSRQDRYTFGIDIATNEIGCVEDVTSGDVSCFNRMDTVAQEG
;
A
#
# COMPACT_ATOMS: atom_id res chain seq x y z
N MET A 1 37.81 -65.63 -25.33
CA MET A 1 38.25 -64.36 -25.97
C MET A 1 37.09 -63.44 -26.35
N GLY A 2 35.91 -63.95 -26.73
CA GLY A 2 34.76 -63.12 -27.15
C GLY A 2 34.16 -62.20 -26.08
N GLU A 3 34.06 -62.65 -24.82
CA GLU A 3 33.45 -61.83 -23.75
C GLU A 3 34.30 -60.63 -23.32
N LYS A 4 35.63 -60.80 -23.24
CA LYS A 4 36.54 -59.67 -22.93
C LYS A 4 36.49 -58.59 -24.02
N LYS A 5 36.35 -58.98 -25.29
CA LYS A 5 36.21 -58.02 -26.40
C LYS A 5 34.88 -57.26 -26.30
N LYS A 6 33.79 -57.97 -26.02
CA LYS A 6 32.45 -57.39 -25.81
C LYS A 6 32.42 -56.39 -24.65
N MET A 7 33.10 -56.70 -23.54
CA MET A 7 33.17 -55.81 -22.36
C MET A 7 33.99 -54.54 -22.63
N VAL A 8 35.05 -54.64 -23.44
CA VAL A 8 35.84 -53.48 -23.89
C VAL A 8 35.03 -52.58 -24.82
N ASP A 9 34.24 -53.16 -25.73
CA ASP A 9 33.40 -52.41 -26.65
C ASP A 9 32.27 -51.67 -25.90
N ILE A 10 31.61 -52.32 -24.94
CA ILE A 10 30.59 -51.67 -24.07
C ILE A 10 31.19 -50.50 -23.29
N ASN A 11 32.41 -50.66 -22.74
CA ASN A 11 33.04 -49.58 -21.99
C ASN A 11 33.40 -48.38 -22.87
N LYS A 12 33.78 -48.61 -24.13
CA LYS A 12 34.01 -47.54 -25.11
C LYS A 12 32.72 -46.80 -25.44
N GLU A 13 31.63 -47.51 -25.69
CA GLU A 13 30.31 -46.89 -25.92
C GLU A 13 29.85 -46.08 -24.70
N LEU A 14 30.05 -46.60 -23.48
CA LEU A 14 29.70 -45.90 -22.25
C LEU A 14 30.52 -44.61 -22.07
N GLN A 15 31.81 -44.62 -22.42
CA GLN A 15 32.64 -43.42 -22.39
C GLN A 15 32.22 -42.40 -23.45
N HIS A 16 31.87 -42.87 -24.65
CA HIS A 16 31.35 -42.01 -25.71
C HIS A 16 30.04 -41.31 -25.29
N LEU A 17 29.08 -42.06 -24.74
CA LEU A 17 27.82 -41.51 -24.23
C LEU A 17 28.02 -40.52 -23.08
N LYS A 18 28.95 -40.79 -22.16
CA LYS A 18 29.29 -39.85 -21.08
C LYS A 18 29.85 -38.53 -21.63
N GLN A 19 30.66 -38.62 -22.68
CA GLN A 19 31.21 -37.44 -23.34
C GLN A 19 30.11 -36.63 -24.03
N GLU A 20 29.24 -37.27 -24.83
CA GLU A 20 28.11 -36.60 -25.49
C GLU A 20 27.17 -35.90 -24.49
N VAL A 21 26.86 -36.55 -23.36
CA VAL A 21 26.03 -35.96 -22.30
C VAL A 21 26.72 -34.75 -21.65
N SER A 22 28.05 -34.81 -21.48
CA SER A 22 28.83 -33.68 -20.96
C SER A 22 28.79 -32.50 -21.94
N ASP A 23 28.96 -32.77 -23.23
CA ASP A 23 28.96 -31.75 -24.28
C ASP A 23 27.58 -31.10 -24.43
N MET A 24 26.49 -31.88 -24.34
CA MET A 24 25.11 -31.39 -24.30
C MET A 24 24.84 -30.49 -23.08
N LYS A 25 25.32 -30.89 -21.89
CA LYS A 25 25.21 -30.05 -20.68
C LYS A 25 25.98 -28.74 -20.82
N GLN A 26 27.13 -28.79 -21.48
CA GLN A 26 27.93 -27.60 -21.75
C GLN A 26 27.20 -26.66 -22.70
N LEU A 27 26.71 -27.17 -23.84
CA LEU A 27 25.95 -26.41 -24.83
C LEU A 27 24.73 -25.70 -24.22
N ASN A 28 23.96 -26.39 -23.36
CA ASN A 28 22.83 -25.78 -22.67
C ASN A 28 23.23 -24.59 -21.80
N LYS A 29 24.36 -24.65 -21.10
CA LYS A 29 24.87 -23.53 -20.30
C LYS A 29 25.25 -22.34 -21.17
N GLU A 30 25.81 -22.57 -22.36
CA GLU A 30 26.13 -21.51 -23.30
C GLU A 30 24.88 -20.80 -23.81
N ILE A 31 23.86 -21.58 -24.17
CA ILE A 31 22.57 -21.07 -24.63
C ILE A 31 21.91 -20.19 -23.56
N TYR A 32 21.91 -20.61 -22.29
CA TYR A 32 21.36 -19.81 -21.19
C TYR A 32 22.08 -18.47 -21.02
N GLY A 33 23.43 -18.48 -21.10
CA GLY A 33 24.23 -17.25 -20.98
C GLY A 33 23.92 -16.23 -22.07
N VAL A 34 23.82 -16.67 -23.33
CA VAL A 34 23.50 -15.80 -24.48
C VAL A 34 22.04 -15.34 -24.43
N THR A 35 21.11 -16.24 -24.09
CA THR A 35 19.68 -15.92 -24.01
C THR A 35 19.39 -14.91 -22.90
N GLY A 36 20.02 -15.06 -21.74
CA GLY A 36 19.92 -14.10 -20.64
C GLY A 36 20.44 -12.71 -21.03
N PHE A 37 21.55 -12.64 -21.77
CA PHE A 37 22.07 -11.37 -22.28
C PHE A 37 21.11 -10.67 -23.25
N ILE A 38 20.54 -11.40 -24.22
CA ILE A 38 19.57 -10.84 -25.17
C ILE A 38 18.32 -10.34 -24.43
N LEU A 39 17.81 -11.11 -23.46
CA LEU A 39 16.66 -10.70 -22.66
C LEU A 39 16.93 -9.47 -21.80
N ALA A 40 18.16 -9.30 -21.29
CA ALA A 40 18.53 -8.11 -20.54
C ALA A 40 18.49 -6.85 -21.43
N ILE A 41 18.93 -6.94 -22.69
CA ILE A 41 18.81 -5.83 -23.67
C ILE A 41 17.34 -5.51 -23.93
N ILE A 42 16.51 -6.54 -24.16
CA ILE A 42 15.08 -6.38 -24.41
C ILE A 42 14.40 -5.73 -23.19
N ALA A 43 14.76 -6.12 -21.97
CA ALA A 43 14.23 -5.54 -20.74
C ALA A 43 14.54 -4.04 -20.62
N ILE A 44 15.75 -3.63 -21.00
CA ILE A 44 16.14 -2.21 -21.06
C ILE A 44 15.31 -1.47 -22.11
N CYS A 45 15.01 -2.06 -23.26
CA CYS A 45 14.15 -1.42 -24.25
C CYS A 45 12.70 -1.24 -23.73
N PHE A 46 12.18 -2.25 -23.00
CA PHE A 46 10.81 -2.20 -22.46
C PHE A 46 10.65 -1.29 -21.24
N SER A 47 11.71 -1.01 -20.48
CA SER A 47 11.63 -0.17 -19.28
C SER A 47 11.19 1.26 -19.59
N PHE A 48 11.32 1.72 -20.84
CA PHE A 48 10.84 3.03 -21.32
C PHE A 48 9.36 3.05 -21.72
N VAL A 49 8.71 1.88 -21.87
CA VAL A 49 7.33 1.78 -22.39
C VAL A 49 6.38 1.15 -21.38
N HIS A 50 6.74 0.00 -20.81
CA HIS A 50 5.92 -0.74 -19.86
C HIS A 50 6.77 -1.36 -18.76
N VAL A 51 6.63 -0.85 -17.53
CA VAL A 51 7.54 -1.21 -16.43
C VAL A 51 7.31 -2.62 -15.90
N ILE A 52 6.05 -3.08 -15.81
CA ILE A 52 5.73 -4.43 -15.29
C ILE A 52 6.32 -5.54 -16.19
N PRO A 53 6.10 -5.55 -17.52
CA PRO A 53 6.77 -6.49 -18.43
C PRO A 53 8.29 -6.39 -18.39
N ALA A 54 8.85 -5.19 -18.28
CA ALA A 54 10.30 -4.98 -18.19
C ALA A 54 10.90 -5.65 -16.94
N CYS A 55 10.23 -5.55 -15.79
CA CYS A 55 10.65 -6.22 -14.55
C CYS A 55 10.67 -7.75 -14.70
N ILE A 56 9.61 -8.33 -15.27
CA ILE A 56 9.53 -9.80 -15.47
C ILE A 56 10.66 -10.26 -16.39
N CYS A 57 10.87 -9.57 -17.51
CA CYS A 57 11.95 -9.86 -18.44
C CYS A 57 13.34 -9.73 -17.79
N ALA A 58 13.58 -8.69 -16.98
CA ALA A 58 14.85 -8.48 -16.28
C ALA A 58 15.13 -9.62 -15.27
N CYS A 59 14.12 -10.07 -14.53
CA CYS A 59 14.25 -11.21 -13.62
C CYS A 59 14.62 -12.50 -14.35
N VAL A 60 13.91 -12.83 -15.44
CA VAL A 60 14.19 -14.03 -16.24
C VAL A 60 15.60 -13.96 -16.86
N ALA A 61 15.99 -12.80 -17.37
CA ALA A 61 17.33 -12.56 -17.90
C ALA A 61 18.41 -12.85 -16.86
N PHE A 62 18.24 -12.31 -15.65
CA PHE A 62 19.18 -12.49 -14.54
C PHE A 62 19.35 -13.97 -14.14
N PHE A 63 18.24 -14.71 -13.99
CA PHE A 63 18.30 -16.14 -13.65
C PHE A 63 18.97 -16.98 -14.74
N LEU A 64 18.66 -16.73 -16.02
CA LEU A 64 19.28 -17.45 -17.13
C LEU A 64 20.79 -17.16 -17.22
N SER A 65 21.19 -15.90 -16.99
CA SER A 65 22.60 -15.53 -16.97
C SER A 65 23.35 -16.16 -15.78
N LEU A 66 22.73 -16.34 -14.61
CA LEU A 66 23.32 -17.10 -13.49
C LEU A 66 23.54 -18.58 -13.85
N LEU A 67 22.58 -19.21 -14.54
CA LEU A 67 22.74 -20.59 -14.99
C LEU A 67 23.86 -20.74 -16.03
N GLY A 68 24.09 -19.72 -16.86
CA GLY A 68 25.13 -19.69 -17.88
C GLY A 68 26.56 -19.37 -17.38
N ILE A 69 26.72 -18.82 -16.17
CA ILE A 69 28.03 -18.31 -15.69
C ILE A 69 29.09 -19.40 -15.49
N HIS A 70 28.65 -20.65 -15.30
CA HIS A 70 29.52 -21.82 -15.13
C HIS A 70 29.96 -22.43 -16.46
N SER A 71 29.76 -21.73 -17.58
CA SER A 71 30.31 -22.13 -18.86
C SER A 71 31.82 -21.82 -18.96
N TYR A 72 32.54 -22.65 -19.72
CA TYR A 72 34.00 -22.54 -19.92
C TYR A 72 34.38 -21.70 -21.15
N SER A 73 33.40 -21.18 -21.91
CA SER A 73 33.63 -20.48 -23.19
C SER A 73 33.35 -18.97 -23.13
N LYS A 74 33.42 -18.30 -24.30
CA LYS A 74 33.02 -16.88 -24.49
C LYS A 74 31.61 -16.58 -23.96
N SER A 75 30.74 -17.58 -23.88
CA SER A 75 29.41 -17.48 -23.25
C SER A 75 29.45 -17.02 -21.79
N LYS A 76 30.56 -17.23 -21.07
CA LYS A 76 30.76 -16.71 -19.71
C LYS A 76 30.80 -15.18 -19.67
N GLN A 77 31.38 -14.55 -20.69
CA GLN A 77 31.40 -13.08 -20.80
C GLN A 77 29.99 -12.55 -21.04
N PHE A 78 29.21 -13.18 -21.93
CA PHE A 78 27.82 -12.82 -22.18
C PHE A 78 26.93 -13.05 -20.95
N ALA A 79 27.13 -14.15 -20.22
CA ALA A 79 26.44 -14.40 -18.96
C ALA A 79 26.75 -13.30 -17.92
N PHE A 80 28.01 -12.92 -17.76
CA PHE A 80 28.39 -11.82 -16.86
C PHE A 80 27.77 -10.47 -17.27
N LEU A 81 27.80 -10.15 -18.57
CA LEU A 81 27.16 -8.96 -19.13
C LEU A 81 25.64 -8.97 -18.89
N GLY A 82 24.98 -10.12 -19.05
CA GLY A 82 23.55 -10.27 -18.79
C GLY A 82 23.19 -10.06 -17.32
N ILE A 83 24.03 -10.52 -16.38
CA ILE A 83 23.86 -10.23 -14.95
C ILE A 83 23.94 -8.72 -14.70
N VAL A 84 25.01 -8.07 -15.15
CA VAL A 84 25.23 -6.64 -14.92
C VAL A 84 24.09 -5.81 -15.52
N LEU A 85 23.73 -6.06 -16.78
CA LEU A 85 22.66 -5.33 -17.47
C LEU A 85 21.28 -5.63 -16.88
N GLY A 86 21.01 -6.89 -16.52
CA GLY A 86 19.76 -7.28 -15.86
C GLY A 86 19.60 -6.59 -14.51
N SER A 87 20.66 -6.52 -13.70
CA SER A 87 20.65 -5.80 -12.42
C SER A 87 20.41 -4.30 -12.60
N ILE A 88 21.09 -3.66 -13.57
CA ILE A 88 20.87 -2.24 -13.87
C ILE A 88 19.43 -1.99 -14.32
N SER A 89 18.90 -2.84 -15.20
CA SER A 89 17.51 -2.75 -15.66
C SER A 89 16.52 -2.88 -14.49
N LEU A 90 16.79 -3.75 -13.53
CA LEU A 90 15.91 -3.96 -12.38
C LEU A 90 15.92 -2.75 -11.44
N ILE A 91 17.09 -2.17 -11.16
CA ILE A 91 17.21 -0.92 -10.37
C ILE A 91 16.49 0.23 -11.07
N PHE A 92 16.65 0.36 -12.39
CA PHE A 92 16.02 1.43 -13.16
C PHE A 92 14.50 1.28 -13.19
N SER A 93 13.98 0.08 -13.44
CA SER A 93 12.54 -0.19 -13.44
C SER A 93 11.89 0.06 -12.08
N VAL A 94 12.55 -0.31 -10.98
CA VAL A 94 12.06 0.00 -9.63
C VAL A 94 12.07 1.50 -9.39
N SER A 95 13.13 2.21 -9.78
CA SER A 95 13.23 3.67 -9.63
C SER A 95 12.15 4.40 -10.44
N VAL A 96 11.87 3.96 -11.66
CA VAL A 96 10.80 4.51 -12.50
C VAL A 96 9.43 4.23 -11.91
N VAL A 97 9.18 3.04 -11.35
CA VAL A 97 7.92 2.76 -10.62
C VAL A 97 7.81 3.64 -9.39
N THR A 98 8.88 3.82 -8.61
CA THR A 98 8.85 4.72 -7.45
C THR A 98 8.56 6.15 -7.88
N ILE A 99 9.22 6.66 -8.93
CA ILE A 99 8.97 8.01 -9.45
C ILE A 99 7.57 8.13 -10.05
N MET A 100 7.07 7.14 -10.79
CA MET A 100 5.72 7.15 -11.34
C MET A 100 4.67 7.07 -10.24
N VAL A 101 4.85 6.23 -9.22
CA VAL A 101 3.97 6.17 -8.05
C VAL A 101 4.04 7.49 -7.28
N SER A 102 5.23 8.07 -7.09
CA SER A 102 5.38 9.39 -6.48
C SER A 102 4.77 10.52 -7.32
N ASN A 103 4.86 10.44 -8.66
CA ASN A 103 4.27 11.42 -9.58
C ASN A 103 2.76 11.28 -9.68
N GLU A 104 2.21 10.08 -9.65
CA GLU A 104 0.76 9.87 -9.63
C GLU A 104 0.18 10.22 -8.25
N LEU A 105 0.96 10.06 -7.18
CA LEU A 105 0.66 10.62 -5.85
C LEU A 105 0.90 12.14 -5.75
N THR A 106 1.47 12.80 -6.77
CA THR A 106 1.65 14.27 -6.78
C THR A 106 0.93 14.98 -7.92
N LYS A 107 0.21 14.23 -8.79
CA LYS A 107 -0.53 14.79 -9.93
C LYS A 107 -2.03 14.93 -9.72
N GLU A 108 -2.57 14.41 -8.64
CA GLU A 108 -3.82 14.96 -8.13
C GLU A 108 -3.48 16.16 -7.24
N ASP A 109 -4.26 17.22 -7.35
CA ASP A 109 -4.25 18.41 -6.51
C ASP A 109 -4.41 18.05 -5.03
N LEU A 110 -3.40 17.42 -4.44
CA LEU A 110 -3.27 17.19 -3.03
C LEU A 110 -2.87 18.54 -2.45
N PRO A 111 -3.75 19.21 -1.69
CA PRO A 111 -3.27 20.26 -0.82
C PRO A 111 -2.16 19.67 0.06
N SER A 112 -1.10 20.46 0.26
CA SER A 112 0.09 20.07 1.01
C SER A 112 -0.31 19.43 2.35
N SER A 113 -0.16 18.11 2.45
CA SER A 113 -0.74 17.27 3.51
C SER A 113 -0.16 17.50 4.90
N GLU A 114 0.82 18.39 5.06
CA GLU A 114 1.33 18.77 6.39
C GLU A 114 0.59 19.97 6.99
N THR A 115 0.01 20.87 6.21
CA THR A 115 -0.61 22.10 6.76
C THR A 115 -2.09 21.95 7.11
N GLU A 116 -2.86 21.16 6.35
CA GLU A 116 -4.31 21.03 6.56
C GLU A 116 -4.65 19.96 7.61
N TYR A 117 -3.89 18.86 7.66
CA TYR A 117 -4.02 17.83 8.71
C TYR A 117 -3.65 18.37 10.10
N ASP A 118 -2.65 19.26 10.17
CA ASP A 118 -2.27 19.95 11.40
C ASP A 118 -3.29 21.01 11.84
N GLN A 119 -4.09 21.56 10.93
CA GLN A 119 -5.20 22.46 11.27
C GLN A 119 -6.36 21.68 11.91
N PHE A 120 -6.67 20.47 11.42
CA PHE A 120 -7.69 19.60 12.01
C PHE A 120 -7.32 19.12 13.42
N LYS A 121 -6.05 18.78 13.66
CA LYS A 121 -5.56 18.40 15.00
C LYS A 121 -5.86 19.44 16.08
N LYS A 122 -5.85 20.73 15.74
CA LYS A 122 -6.11 21.82 16.69
C LYS A 122 -7.59 22.01 17.03
N LEU A 123 -8.49 21.43 16.25
CA LEU A 123 -9.93 21.65 16.33
C LEU A 123 -10.65 20.63 17.22
N ALA A 124 -9.93 19.68 17.83
CA ALA A 124 -10.41 18.38 18.29
C ALA A 124 -11.33 18.33 19.55
N TYR A 125 -12.33 19.21 19.65
CA TYR A 125 -13.39 19.14 20.66
C TYR A 125 -14.73 19.58 20.07
N TYR A 126 -15.59 18.62 19.75
CA TYR A 126 -16.88 18.93 19.18
C TYR A 126 -18.04 18.19 19.85
N ALA A 127 -19.02 18.97 20.29
CA ALA A 127 -20.30 18.46 20.74
C ALA A 127 -21.22 18.26 19.53
N TRP A 128 -21.92 17.14 19.51
CA TRP A 128 -22.95 16.88 18.52
C TRP A 128 -24.24 17.49 19.04
N ASP A 129 -24.79 18.44 18.31
CA ASP A 129 -26.15 18.90 18.56
C ASP A 129 -26.84 18.97 17.20
N GLU A 130 -27.77 18.06 16.96
CA GLU A 130 -29.13 18.49 16.64
C GLU A 130 -30.11 17.31 16.63
N GLN A 131 -31.23 17.52 17.33
CA GLN A 131 -32.50 16.78 17.31
C GLN A 131 -32.70 15.56 18.23
N ASN A 132 -31.70 14.81 18.70
CA ASN A 132 -31.98 13.56 19.44
C ASN A 132 -31.04 13.14 20.60
N GLY A 133 -30.09 13.95 21.08
CA GLY A 133 -29.32 13.55 22.26
C GLY A 133 -28.23 14.52 22.71
N ASN A 134 -27.90 14.50 24.00
CA ASN A 134 -26.86 15.29 24.65
C ASN A 134 -25.46 14.69 24.44
N SER A 135 -25.17 14.07 23.30
CA SER A 135 -23.97 13.25 23.11
C SER A 135 -22.71 14.07 22.79
N LEU A 136 -21.54 13.55 23.13
CA LEU A 136 -20.24 14.21 22.93
C LEU A 136 -19.25 13.29 22.23
N LEU A 137 -18.59 13.78 21.18
CA LEU A 137 -17.47 13.09 20.54
C LEU A 137 -16.17 13.87 20.78
N VAL A 138 -15.22 13.23 21.44
CA VAL A 138 -13.88 13.76 21.67
C VAL A 138 -12.92 13.01 20.78
N LEU A 139 -12.21 13.72 19.89
CA LEU A 139 -11.13 13.17 19.07
C LEU A 139 -9.81 13.62 19.71
N ASN A 140 -8.96 12.69 20.12
CA ASN A 140 -7.69 13.01 20.76
C ASN A 140 -6.57 13.10 19.73
N GLU A 141 -5.57 13.96 19.95
CA GLU A 141 -4.43 14.12 19.04
C GLU A 141 -3.62 12.83 18.79
N ASP A 142 -3.72 11.86 19.69
CA ASP A 142 -3.05 10.55 19.61
C ASP A 142 -3.78 9.53 18.70
N GLY A 143 -4.87 9.94 18.04
CA GLY A 143 -5.66 9.09 17.15
C GLY A 143 -6.71 8.24 17.87
N THR A 144 -6.93 8.45 19.16
CA THR A 144 -8.02 7.81 19.91
C THR A 144 -9.25 8.69 19.97
N TYR A 145 -10.42 8.10 20.21
CA TYR A 145 -11.65 8.87 20.44
C TYR A 145 -12.45 8.35 21.62
N PHE A 146 -13.29 9.23 22.16
CA PHE A 146 -14.37 8.91 23.07
C PHE A 146 -15.69 9.44 22.52
N TRP A 147 -16.71 8.60 22.48
CA TRP A 147 -18.08 9.01 22.26
C TRP A 147 -18.88 8.76 23.53
N TYR A 148 -19.50 9.80 24.07
CA TYR A 148 -20.36 9.76 25.24
C TYR A 148 -21.81 9.93 24.81
N GLN A 149 -22.71 9.09 25.31
CA GLN A 149 -24.13 9.26 25.07
C GLN A 149 -24.67 10.55 25.70
N ASP A 150 -24.09 10.97 26.82
CA ASP A 150 -24.44 12.17 27.58
C ASP A 150 -23.18 12.94 27.96
N ARG A 151 -23.05 14.18 27.47
CA ARG A 151 -21.90 15.06 27.70
C ARG A 151 -21.76 15.47 29.16
N ASP A 152 -22.86 15.42 29.91
CA ASP A 152 -22.87 15.79 31.33
C ASP A 152 -22.50 14.59 32.22
N ASN A 153 -22.37 13.39 31.65
CA ASN A 153 -21.96 12.17 32.36
C ASN A 153 -20.90 11.38 31.57
N LEU A 154 -19.63 11.72 31.82
CA LEU A 154 -18.48 11.10 31.17
C LEU A 154 -18.05 9.76 31.80
N GLU A 155 -18.72 9.30 32.86
CA GLU A 155 -18.33 8.08 33.59
C GLU A 155 -19.05 6.81 33.09
N ASP A 156 -20.09 6.96 32.28
CA ASP A 156 -20.98 5.85 31.89
C ASP A 156 -21.47 6.02 30.45
N ASN A 157 -21.96 4.93 29.86
CA ASN A 157 -22.53 4.89 28.51
C ASN A 157 -21.65 5.59 27.47
N TYR A 158 -20.41 5.10 27.36
CA TYR A 158 -19.42 5.65 26.44
C TYR A 158 -18.75 4.56 25.62
N THR A 159 -18.32 4.95 24.42
CA THR A 159 -17.50 4.13 23.54
C THR A 159 -16.14 4.78 23.41
N LYS A 160 -15.07 3.99 23.49
CA LYS A 160 -13.72 4.43 23.13
C LYS A 160 -13.15 3.61 21.99
N GLY A 161 -12.31 4.24 21.20
CA GLY A 161 -11.73 3.58 20.03
C GLY A 161 -10.58 4.36 19.42
N VAL A 162 -10.25 3.99 18.18
CA VAL A 162 -9.31 4.72 17.34
C VAL A 162 -10.05 5.31 16.14
N TYR A 163 -9.59 6.47 15.70
CA TYR A 163 -10.14 7.11 14.51
C TYR A 163 -9.10 7.27 13.42
N MET A 164 -9.58 7.31 12.19
CA MET A 164 -8.79 7.66 11.01
C MET A 164 -9.52 8.75 10.24
N LEU A 165 -8.77 9.75 9.78
CA LEU A 165 -9.30 10.81 8.92
C LEU A 165 -8.72 10.63 7.52
N SER A 166 -9.59 10.72 6.51
CA SER A 166 -9.21 10.75 5.10
C SER A 166 -9.69 12.05 4.47
N SER A 167 -8.86 12.67 3.65
CA SER A 167 -9.28 13.82 2.83
C SER A 167 -10.14 13.35 1.66
N GLY A 168 -11.18 14.13 1.39
CA GLY A 168 -12.13 13.88 0.32
C GLY A 168 -13.29 12.97 0.72
N VAL A 169 -14.41 13.18 0.05
CA VAL A 169 -15.63 12.37 0.19
C VAL A 169 -16.01 11.79 -1.15
N GLN A 170 -16.54 10.57 -1.15
CA GLN A 170 -16.99 9.93 -2.38
C GLN A 170 -18.40 10.42 -2.75
N ASP A 171 -18.55 11.02 -3.93
CA ASP A 171 -19.84 11.44 -4.46
C ASP A 171 -20.68 10.25 -4.96
N HIS A 172 -21.92 10.52 -5.38
CA HIS A 172 -22.84 9.50 -5.88
C HIS A 172 -22.36 8.84 -7.20
N ASN A 173 -21.41 9.47 -7.90
CA ASN A 173 -20.79 8.98 -9.12
C ASN A 173 -19.46 8.25 -8.86
N GLN A 174 -19.14 7.97 -7.59
CA GLN A 174 -17.90 7.34 -7.14
C GLN A 174 -16.64 8.18 -7.38
N GLN A 175 -16.77 9.48 -7.62
CA GLN A 175 -15.67 10.42 -7.73
C GLN A 175 -15.36 11.03 -6.35
N TYR A 176 -14.08 11.22 -6.05
CA TYR A 176 -13.68 11.89 -4.82
C TYR A 176 -13.73 13.40 -5.00
N VAL A 177 -14.42 14.07 -4.08
CA VAL A 177 -14.48 15.53 -3.98
C VAL A 177 -13.70 15.94 -2.75
N TYR A 178 -12.66 16.73 -2.94
CA TYR A 178 -11.74 17.15 -1.87
C TYR A 178 -12.04 18.54 -1.32
N LYS A 179 -12.57 19.43 -2.16
CA LYS A 179 -12.96 20.79 -1.79
C LYS A 179 -13.94 21.40 -2.78
N ASP A 180 -14.63 22.44 -2.34
CA ASP A 180 -15.31 23.41 -3.20
C ASP A 180 -14.87 24.84 -2.85
N ASP A 181 -15.63 25.86 -3.26
CA ASP A 181 -15.32 27.27 -2.98
C ASP A 181 -15.48 27.64 -1.49
N THR A 182 -16.13 26.79 -0.69
CA THR A 182 -16.54 27.06 0.69
C THR A 182 -15.94 26.09 1.69
N PHE A 183 -15.73 24.82 1.32
CA PHE A 183 -15.37 23.73 2.23
C PHE A 183 -14.21 22.87 1.72
N TYR A 184 -13.42 22.37 2.67
CA TYR A 184 -12.60 21.17 2.52
C TYR A 184 -13.35 19.95 3.04
N TYR A 185 -13.42 18.88 2.27
CA TYR A 185 -14.20 17.69 2.63
C TYR A 185 -13.34 16.58 3.22
N TYR A 186 -13.86 15.88 4.23
CA TYR A 186 -13.18 14.77 4.90
C TYR A 186 -14.14 13.63 5.26
N GLU A 187 -13.57 12.42 5.34
CA GLU A 187 -14.19 11.24 5.93
C GLU A 187 -13.55 10.91 7.29
N LEU A 188 -14.37 10.69 8.31
CA LEU A 188 -13.99 10.21 9.64
C LEU A 188 -14.45 8.77 9.81
N PHE A 189 -13.49 7.90 10.12
CA PHE A 189 -13.72 6.48 10.41
C PHE A 189 -13.50 6.23 11.90
N LEU A 190 -14.53 5.73 12.60
CA LEU A 190 -14.44 5.38 14.01
C LEU A 190 -14.41 3.86 14.17
N THR A 191 -13.30 3.33 14.72
CA THR A 191 -13.15 1.91 15.04
C THR A 191 -13.27 1.70 16.54
N LYS A 192 -14.36 1.03 16.95
CA LYS A 192 -14.67 0.75 18.36
C LYS A 192 -13.65 -0.24 18.95
N ILE A 193 -13.11 0.09 20.12
CA ILE A 193 -12.20 -0.80 20.88
C ILE A 193 -12.86 -1.26 22.17
N GLN A 194 -13.61 -0.38 22.85
CA GLN A 194 -14.31 -0.73 24.07
C GLN A 194 -15.63 0.05 24.17
N VAL A 195 -16.66 -0.64 24.67
CA VAL A 195 -17.98 -0.08 24.95
C VAL A 195 -18.28 -0.28 26.42
N ILE A 196 -18.56 0.80 27.14
CA ILE A 196 -19.03 0.79 28.52
C ILE A 196 -20.51 1.14 28.51
N GLU A 197 -21.34 0.24 29.03
CA GLU A 197 -22.77 0.46 29.25
C GLU A 197 -23.11 0.11 30.70
N ASN A 198 -23.86 0.96 31.39
CA ASN A 198 -24.19 0.80 32.81
C ASN A 198 -22.96 0.45 33.67
N ARG A 199 -21.83 1.12 33.40
CA ARG A 199 -20.51 0.97 34.05
C ARG A 199 -19.88 -0.42 33.89
N GLN A 200 -20.34 -1.21 32.92
CA GLN A 200 -19.78 -2.51 32.61
C GLN A 200 -19.17 -2.50 31.22
N ASP A 201 -18.03 -3.16 31.09
CA ASP A 201 -17.44 -3.42 29.78
C ASP A 201 -18.25 -4.51 29.07
N VAL A 202 -18.99 -4.10 28.04
CA VAL A 202 -19.87 -4.97 27.24
C VAL A 202 -19.28 -5.26 25.87
N THR A 203 -17.98 -5.02 25.68
CA THR A 203 -17.31 -5.21 24.40
C THR A 203 -17.44 -6.65 23.91
N SER A 204 -18.18 -6.84 22.80
CA SER A 204 -18.31 -8.13 22.13
C SER A 204 -17.37 -8.19 20.92
N ILE A 205 -16.75 -9.35 20.70
CA ILE A 205 -15.74 -9.60 19.65
C ILE A 205 -16.29 -9.34 18.22
N THR A 206 -17.61 -9.28 18.04
CA THR A 206 -18.26 -9.05 16.74
C THR A 206 -18.57 -7.58 16.41
N SER A 207 -18.17 -6.63 17.26
CA SER A 207 -18.59 -5.22 17.17
C SER A 207 -17.54 -4.25 16.59
N SER A 208 -16.74 -4.70 15.61
CA SER A 208 -15.92 -3.80 14.77
C SER A 208 -16.77 -3.01 13.78
N ARG A 209 -17.90 -2.45 14.22
CA ARG A 209 -18.70 -1.54 13.41
C ARG A 209 -17.84 -0.29 13.21
N GLN A 210 -17.37 -0.11 11.99
CA GLN A 210 -16.79 1.14 11.54
C GLN A 210 -17.94 2.09 11.29
N ASP A 211 -18.09 3.09 12.14
CA ASP A 211 -19.00 4.19 11.85
C ASP A 211 -18.23 5.18 10.95
N ARG A 212 -18.86 5.58 9.84
CA ARG A 212 -18.26 6.44 8.82
C ARG A 212 -19.08 7.72 8.68
N TYR A 213 -18.38 8.83 8.78
CA TYR A 213 -18.94 10.15 8.77
C TYR A 213 -18.26 11.02 7.72
N THR A 214 -19.00 11.89 7.05
CA THR A 214 -18.47 12.87 6.09
C THR A 214 -18.73 14.28 6.59
N PHE A 215 -17.77 15.20 6.45
CA PHE A 215 -17.98 16.62 6.81
C PHE A 215 -17.14 17.57 5.98
N GLY A 216 -17.56 18.84 5.99
CA GLY A 216 -16.80 19.96 5.45
C GLY A 216 -16.15 20.80 6.56
N ILE A 217 -14.96 21.32 6.32
CA ILE A 217 -14.33 22.39 7.11
C ILE A 217 -14.44 23.68 6.28
N ASP A 218 -15.09 24.70 6.83
CA ASP A 218 -15.23 26.00 6.17
C ASP A 218 -13.85 26.64 5.96
N ILE A 219 -13.55 27.03 4.72
CA ILE A 219 -12.25 27.58 4.33
C ILE A 219 -11.99 28.94 4.98
N ALA A 220 -13.03 29.74 5.20
CA ALA A 220 -12.92 31.09 5.74
C ALA A 220 -12.83 31.11 7.27
N THR A 221 -13.60 30.25 7.95
CA THR A 221 -13.68 30.23 9.42
C THR A 221 -12.84 29.13 10.07
N ASN A 222 -12.44 28.12 9.29
CA ASN A 222 -11.78 26.90 9.78
C ASN A 222 -12.65 26.16 10.82
N GLU A 223 -13.97 26.25 10.69
CA GLU A 223 -14.95 25.56 11.52
C GLU A 223 -15.48 24.32 10.80
N ILE A 224 -15.76 23.26 11.56
CA ILE A 224 -16.39 22.05 11.01
C ILE A 224 -17.89 22.33 10.82
N GLY A 225 -18.40 22.07 9.61
CA GLY A 225 -19.82 22.08 9.28
C GLY A 225 -20.55 20.84 9.82
N CYS A 226 -21.71 20.48 9.28
CA CYS A 226 -22.39 19.27 9.74
C CYS A 226 -21.71 17.99 9.21
N VAL A 227 -21.67 16.94 10.03
CA VAL A 227 -21.34 15.58 9.62
C VAL A 227 -22.60 14.89 9.11
N GLU A 228 -22.48 14.06 8.07
CA GLU A 228 -23.48 13.06 7.70
C GLU A 228 -22.96 11.65 7.99
N ASP A 229 -23.75 10.83 8.70
CA ASP A 229 -23.50 9.38 8.81
C ASP A 229 -23.81 8.73 7.46
N VAL A 230 -22.80 8.17 6.81
CA VAL A 230 -22.96 7.62 5.45
C VAL A 230 -23.82 6.33 5.46
N THR A 231 -23.98 5.70 6.62
CA THR A 231 -24.73 4.45 6.78
C THR A 231 -26.21 4.72 7.05
N SER A 232 -26.53 5.71 7.89
CA SER A 232 -27.93 6.04 8.25
C SER A 232 -28.51 7.24 7.49
N GLY A 233 -27.66 8.10 6.92
CA GLY A 233 -28.07 9.38 6.32
C GLY A 233 -28.41 10.45 7.36
N ASP A 234 -28.12 10.20 8.64
CA ASP A 234 -28.38 11.17 9.71
C ASP A 234 -27.34 12.29 9.64
N VAL A 235 -27.84 13.53 9.60
CA VAL A 235 -27.00 14.73 9.64
C VAL A 235 -26.91 15.23 11.08
N SER A 236 -25.71 15.58 11.52
CA SER A 236 -25.45 16.10 12.85
C SER A 236 -24.45 17.25 12.77
N CYS A 237 -24.79 18.37 13.37
CA CYS A 237 -23.96 19.56 13.31
C CYS A 237 -23.06 19.64 14.54
N PHE A 238 -21.81 20.03 14.34
CA PHE A 238 -20.89 20.22 15.45
C PHE A 238 -20.96 21.65 15.94
N ASN A 239 -20.97 21.78 17.26
CA ASN A 239 -20.66 23.04 17.91
C ASN A 239 -19.27 22.93 18.53
N ARG A 240 -18.42 23.90 18.20
CA ARG A 240 -17.09 24.03 18.79
C ARG A 240 -17.25 24.23 20.30
N MET A 241 -16.66 23.34 21.10
CA MET A 241 -16.55 23.56 22.54
C MET A 241 -15.42 24.54 22.82
N ASP A 242 -15.65 25.83 22.56
CA ASP A 242 -14.84 26.86 23.20
C ASP A 242 -15.18 26.83 24.69
N THR A 243 -14.19 26.52 25.53
CA THR A 243 -14.21 26.47 27.02
C THR A 243 -14.79 25.21 27.71
N VAL A 244 -13.96 24.18 27.92
CA VAL A 244 -14.10 23.24 29.07
C VAL A 244 -12.79 23.11 29.88
N ALA A 245 -11.75 23.90 29.57
CA ALA A 245 -10.48 23.86 30.31
C ALA A 245 -10.22 25.07 31.22
N GLN A 246 -11.22 25.92 31.49
CA GLN A 246 -11.15 26.92 32.56
C GLN A 246 -12.47 26.93 33.32
N GLU A 247 -12.41 26.52 34.59
CA GLU A 247 -13.47 26.42 35.61
C GLU A 247 -14.11 25.03 35.76
N GLY A 248 -13.54 24.27 36.72
CA GLY A 248 -14.07 23.01 37.25
C GLY A 248 -12.99 22.17 37.92
#